data_AF-A0A1G6PL16-F1
#
_entry.id   AF-A0A1G6PL16-F1
#
_cell.length_a   1.000
_cell.length_b   1.000
_cell.length_c   1.000
_cell.angle_alpha   90.00
_cell.angle_beta   90.00
_cell.angle_gamma   90.00
#
_symmetry.space_group_name_H-M   'P 1'
#
loop_
_entity.id
_entity.type
_entity.pdbx_description
1 polymer ?
#
loop_
_entity_poly.entity_id
_entity_poly.type
_entity_poly.pdbx_seq_one_letter_code
_entity_poly.pdbx_strand_id
1 'polypeptide(L)'
;MFEIKVNEEELKELYLKILREHIEKIEQETTFWDSKDLRKNVRLSWNTIQDQFFFDERFPKIRVGKKWLFHAAKTREFLDEWFEEQRMSKK
;
A
#
# COMPACT_ATOMS: atom_id res chain seq x y z
N MET A 1 -11.24 27.10 42.04
CA MET A 1 -11.66 26.56 40.73
C MET A 1 -10.51 26.86 39.78
N PHE A 2 -9.78 25.85 39.29
CA PHE A 2 -8.63 26.07 38.41
C PHE A 2 -9.14 26.26 36.97
N GLU A 3 -9.02 27.48 36.46
CA GLU A 3 -9.23 27.77 35.04
C GLU A 3 -8.02 27.28 34.26
N ILE A 4 -8.17 26.15 33.59
CA ILE A 4 -7.17 25.67 32.63
C ILE A 4 -7.38 26.51 31.36
N LYS A 5 -6.59 27.57 31.20
CA LYS A 5 -6.47 28.30 29.93
C LYS A 5 -5.65 27.45 28.98
N VAL A 6 -6.33 26.68 28.14
CA VAL A 6 -5.67 25.92 27.08
C VAL A 6 -5.14 26.92 26.05
N ASN A 7 -3.83 26.90 25.84
CA ASN A 7 -3.20 27.65 24.75
C ASN A 7 -3.56 26.96 23.43
N GLU A 8 -4.53 27.53 22.71
CA GLU A 8 -5.06 26.97 21.46
C GLU A 8 -3.96 26.78 20.40
N GLU A 9 -2.93 27.62 20.43
CA GLU A 9 -1.76 27.54 19.54
C GLU A 9 -0.97 26.26 19.78
N GLU A 10 -0.64 25.95 21.05
CA GLU A 10 0.07 24.74 21.45
C GLU A 10 -0.75 23.47 21.16
N LEU A 11 -2.07 23.54 21.34
CA LEU A 11 -2.97 22.42 21.04
C LEU A 11 -2.97 22.09 19.54
N LYS A 12 -2.93 23.12 18.69
CA LYS A 12 -2.89 22.98 17.23
C LYS A 12 -1.56 22.40 16.76
N GLU A 13 -0.44 22.82 17.35
CA GLU A 13 0.87 22.24 17.04
C GLU A 13 0.95 20.75 17.42
N LEU A 14 0.43 20.40 18.60
CA LEU A 14 0.38 19.01 19.05
C LEU A 14 -0.48 18.15 18.12
N TYR A 15 -1.63 18.67 17.68
CA TYR A 15 -2.50 17.99 16.72
C TYR A 15 -1.78 17.74 15.39
N LEU A 16 -1.13 18.76 14.82
CA LEU A 16 -0.41 18.63 13.56
C LEU A 16 0.78 17.68 13.66
N LYS A 17 1.44 17.61 14.82
CA LYS A 17 2.52 16.65 15.07
C LYS A 17 2.00 15.21 15.05
N ILE A 18 0.94 14.93 15.80
CA ILE A 18 0.33 13.58 15.85
C ILE A 18 -0.16 13.16 14.46
N LEU A 19 -0.77 14.08 13.72
CA LEU A 19 -1.23 13.84 12.36
C LEU A 19 -0.07 13.46 11.43
N ARG A 20 1.03 14.21 11.47
CA ARG A 20 2.25 13.93 10.69
C ARG A 20 2.85 12.57 11.06
N GLU A 21 2.97 12.26 12.35
CA GLU A 21 3.48 10.96 12.80
C GLU A 21 2.59 9.79 12.36
N HIS A 22 1.27 10.00 12.27
CA HIS A 22 0.34 9.00 11.75
C HIS A 22 0.49 8.82 10.24
N ILE A 23 0.61 9.91 9.49
CA ILE A 23 0.83 9.89 8.05
C ILE A 23 2.17 9.23 7.73
N GLU A 24 3.25 9.59 8.42
CA GLU A 24 4.58 8.97 8.24
C GLU A 24 4.58 7.47 8.56
N LYS A 25 3.82 7.03 9.57
CA LYS A 25 3.62 5.60 9.86
C LYS A 25 2.85 4.88 8.77
N ILE A 26 1.96 5.57 8.07
CA ILE A 26 1.24 5.03 6.91
C ILE A 26 2.14 5.04 5.66
N GLU A 27 3.04 6.02 5.53
CA GLU A 27 3.95 6.22 4.39
C GLU A 27 5.26 5.42 4.47
N GLN A 28 5.48 4.57 5.49
CA GLN A 28 6.55 3.56 5.45
C GLN A 28 6.25 2.43 4.45
N GLU A 29 5.87 2.79 3.23
CA GLU A 29 5.79 1.88 2.12
C GLU A 29 7.21 1.57 1.66
N THR A 30 7.59 0.31 1.78
CA THR A 30 8.84 -0.16 1.20
C THR A 30 8.80 0.07 -0.31
N THR A 31 9.89 0.59 -0.88
CA THR A 31 10.01 0.79 -2.34
C THR A 31 9.69 -0.49 -3.12
N PHE A 32 10.05 -1.64 -2.53
CA PHE A 32 9.77 -2.96 -3.08
C PHE A 32 8.98 -3.81 -2.10
N TRP A 33 8.07 -4.60 -2.65
CA TRP A 33 7.37 -5.69 -2.00
C TRP A 33 8.04 -7.01 -2.32
N ASP A 34 8.12 -7.91 -1.35
CA ASP A 34 8.36 -9.32 -1.62
C ASP A 34 7.04 -10.09 -1.81
N SER A 35 7.10 -11.41 -2.04
CA SER A 35 5.90 -12.24 -2.20
C SER A 35 5.02 -12.34 -0.94
N LYS A 36 5.53 -12.05 0.26
CA LYS A 36 4.72 -11.96 1.49
C LYS A 36 3.99 -10.62 1.53
N ASP A 37 4.68 -9.53 1.22
CA ASP A 37 4.10 -8.19 1.14
C ASP A 37 3.00 -8.14 0.08
N LEU A 38 3.25 -8.68 -1.12
CA LEU A 38 2.25 -8.74 -2.18
C LEU A 38 0.97 -9.45 -1.72
N ARG A 39 1.10 -10.61 -1.08
CA ARG A 39 -0.07 -11.34 -0.53
C ARG A 39 -0.79 -10.56 0.55
N LYS A 40 -0.04 -9.87 1.43
CA LYS A 40 -0.61 -9.05 2.50
C LYS A 40 -1.39 -7.86 1.95
N ASN A 41 -0.84 -7.18 0.95
CA ASN A 41 -1.44 -5.99 0.34
C ASN A 41 -2.64 -6.33 -0.55
N VAL A 42 -2.53 -7.37 -1.39
CA VAL A 42 -3.61 -7.75 -2.32
C VAL A 42 -4.68 -8.65 -1.66
N ARG A 43 -4.41 -9.19 -0.47
CA ARG A 43 -5.33 -10.07 0.28
C ARG A 43 -5.73 -11.35 -0.47
N LEU A 44 -4.87 -11.82 -1.37
CA LEU A 44 -5.06 -13.05 -2.14
C LEU A 44 -4.03 -14.12 -1.75
N SER A 45 -4.40 -15.38 -1.93
CA SER A 45 -3.47 -16.50 -1.81
C SER A 45 -2.43 -16.46 -2.94
N TRP A 46 -1.25 -17.06 -2.73
CA TRP A 46 -0.22 -17.10 -3.78
C TRP A 46 -0.73 -17.76 -5.06
N ASN A 47 -1.44 -18.89 -4.93
CA ASN A 47 -1.99 -19.61 -6.08
C ASN A 47 -2.98 -18.73 -6.85
N THR A 48 -3.87 -18.02 -6.15
CA THR A 48 -4.81 -17.09 -6.78
C THR A 48 -4.07 -15.96 -7.50
N ILE A 49 -3.02 -15.39 -6.91
CA ILE A 49 -2.20 -14.37 -7.58
C ILE A 49 -1.61 -14.93 -8.88
N GLN A 50 -1.08 -16.16 -8.84
CA GLN A 50 -0.55 -16.85 -10.01
C GLN A 50 -1.59 -17.04 -11.11
N ASP A 51 -2.77 -17.51 -10.75
CA ASP A 51 -3.86 -17.80 -11.69
C ASP A 51 -4.48 -16.53 -12.29
N GLN A 52 -4.47 -15.42 -11.54
CA GLN A 52 -5.19 -14.19 -11.93
C GLN A 52 -4.34 -13.21 -12.74
N PHE A 53 -3.14 -12.86 -12.28
CA PHE A 53 -2.39 -11.75 -12.90
C PHE A 53 -0.87 -11.89 -12.85
N PHE A 54 -0.32 -12.85 -12.10
CA PHE A 54 1.13 -12.95 -11.96
C PHE A 54 1.88 -13.13 -13.29
N PHE A 55 1.27 -13.85 -14.22
CA PHE A 55 1.84 -14.12 -15.54
C PHE A 55 1.50 -13.06 -16.58
N ASP A 56 0.72 -12.03 -16.23
CA ASP A 56 0.54 -10.85 -17.09
C ASP A 56 1.91 -10.21 -17.37
N GLU A 57 2.17 -9.86 -18.62
CA GLU A 57 3.41 -9.22 -19.06
C GLU A 57 3.56 -7.81 -18.48
N ARG A 58 2.44 -7.13 -18.22
CA ARG A 58 2.38 -5.79 -17.62
C ARG A 58 2.69 -5.83 -16.12
N PHE A 59 2.55 -6.97 -15.46
CA PHE A 59 2.75 -7.09 -14.02
C PHE A 59 4.23 -6.85 -13.65
N PRO A 60 4.57 -5.83 -12.81
CA PRO A 60 5.94 -5.37 -12.60
C PRO A 60 6.73 -6.27 -11.64
N LYS A 61 6.97 -7.53 -12.06
CA LYS A 61 7.74 -8.55 -11.34
C LYS A 61 9.19 -8.59 -11.79
N ILE A 62 10.12 -8.62 -10.83
CA ILE A 62 11.56 -8.81 -11.10
C ILE A 62 12.07 -9.96 -10.23
N ARG A 63 12.83 -10.87 -10.84
CA ARG A 63 13.50 -11.96 -10.11
C ARG A 63 14.91 -11.53 -9.75
N VAL A 64 15.20 -11.42 -8.46
CA VAL A 64 16.56 -11.15 -7.94
C VAL A 64 17.03 -12.38 -7.18
N GLY A 65 17.92 -13.15 -7.81
CA GLY A 65 18.35 -14.46 -7.33
C GLY A 65 17.18 -15.43 -7.18
N LYS A 66 16.84 -15.79 -5.94
CA LYS A 66 15.75 -16.72 -5.62
C LYS A 66 14.43 -16.03 -5.23
N LYS A 67 14.42 -14.69 -5.12
CA LYS A 67 13.24 -13.94 -4.66
C LYS A 67 12.60 -13.18 -5.80
N TRP A 68 11.27 -13.04 -5.72
CA TRP A 68 10.52 -12.07 -6.50
C TRP A 68 10.40 -10.77 -5.73
N LEU A 69 10.63 -9.66 -6.44
CA LEU A 69 10.43 -8.31 -5.96
C LEU A 69 9.48 -7.57 -6.90
N PHE A 70 8.66 -6.70 -6.32
CA PHE A 70 7.67 -5.92 -7.02
C PHE A 70 7.82 -4.47 -6.59
N HIS A 71 7.90 -3.53 -7.52
CA HIS A 71 7.94 -2.12 -7.15
C HIS A 71 6.57 -1.71 -6.63
N ALA A 72 6.47 -1.24 -5.38
CA ALA A 72 5.18 -1.03 -4.71
C ALA A 72 4.26 -0.09 -5.50
N ALA A 73 4.77 1.09 -5.91
CA ALA A 73 4.01 2.07 -6.69
C ALA A 73 3.45 1.49 -8.00
N LYS A 74 4.33 0.94 -8.86
CA LYS A 74 3.91 0.32 -10.13
C LYS A 74 2.96 -0.86 -9.95
N THR A 75 3.12 -1.61 -8.88
CA THR A 75 2.26 -2.76 -8.57
C THR A 75 0.84 -2.28 -8.27
N ARG A 76 0.69 -1.18 -7.52
CA ARG A 76 -0.64 -0.59 -7.26
C ARG A 76 -1.29 -0.07 -8.53
N GLU A 77 -0.55 0.68 -9.35
CA GLU A 77 -1.03 1.17 -10.64
C GLU A 77 -1.57 0.03 -11.51
N PHE A 78 -0.81 -1.06 -11.65
CA PHE A 78 -1.25 -2.25 -12.36
C PHE A 78 -2.51 -2.88 -11.75
N LEU A 79 -2.58 -2.98 -10.42
CA LEU A 79 -3.71 -3.62 -9.73
C LEU A 79 -5.01 -2.82 -9.87
N ASP A 80 -4.93 -1.49 -9.91
CA ASP A 80 -6.09 -0.62 -10.14
C ASP A 80 -6.65 -0.84 -11.56
N GLU A 81 -5.78 -0.88 -12.57
CA GLU A 81 -6.18 -1.21 -13.96
C GLU A 81 -6.78 -2.61 -14.06
N TRP A 82 -6.09 -3.61 -13.50
CA TRP A 82 -6.55 -5.00 -13.49
C TRP A 82 -7.91 -5.14 -12.79
N PHE A 83 -8.15 -4.40 -11.70
CA PHE A 83 -9.41 -4.44 -10.98
C PHE A 83 -10.60 -3.94 -11.82
N GLU A 84 -10.42 -2.83 -12.54
CA GLU A 84 -11.46 -2.31 -13.44
C GLU A 84 -11.70 -3.27 -14.63
N GLU A 85 -10.66 -3.92 -15.17
CA GLU A 85 -10.81 -4.98 -16.17
C GLU A 85 -11.67 -6.14 -15.65
N GLN A 86 -11.44 -6.61 -14.42
CA GLN A 86 -12.24 -7.68 -13.81
C GLN A 86 -13.70 -7.28 -13.61
N ARG A 87 -13.95 -6.02 -13.25
CA ARG A 87 -15.30 -5.48 -13.07
C ARG A 87 -16.04 -5.40 -14.41
N MET A 88 -15.37 -5.03 -15.49
CA MET A 88 -15.97 -4.91 -16.83
C MET A 88 -16.18 -6.26 -17.51
N SER A 89 -15.28 -7.23 -17.28
CA SER A 89 -15.38 -8.60 -17.84
C SER A 89 -16.57 -9.41 -17.30
N LYS A 90 -17.08 -9.07 -16.11
CA LYS A 90 -18.23 -9.74 -15.48
C LYS A 90 -19.59 -9.13 -15.84
N LYS A 91 -19.64 -8.20 -16.80
CA LYS A 91 -20.85 -7.53 -17.28
C LYS A 91 -21.30 -8.11 -18.61
#